data_AF-A0A949EF59-F1
#
_entry.id   AF-A0A949EF59-F1
#
_cell.length_a   1.000
_cell.length_b   1.000
_cell.length_c   1.000
_cell.angle_alpha   90.00
_cell.angle_beta   90.00
_cell.angle_gamma   90.00
#
_symmetry.space_group_name_H-M   'P 1'
#
loop_
_entity.id
_entity.type
_entity.pdbx_description
1 polymer ?
#
loop_
_entity_poly.entity_id
_entity_poly.type
_entity_poly.pdbx_seq_one_letter_code
_entity_poly.pdbx_strand_id
1 'polypeptide(L)'
;SFGSTHGLEETARIAREFNHKVAAGAWLSSDLSANALEMQNLIAAAQNGQVDIAIVGSEVLLVGYLTEGQLLDYINQFKNAVPGVPVTTAEVYSVLLSHPAVMSACDLIFANYYPYWEGIDVNNAVAHIHAQHQEMVAKAGGKEVVVSETGWPSAGDQIGEAVPSLENSCFFLLNFISWARAEEVSYFIFEAFDESWKALYEGPQGAHWGMWYKDGNLKECMEDIFKGITIEDNWTCREMPGGLGTPEIEFTYVPPYGSFDNLQGQVWHVPPADYKVAVYIRVGTGWWTKPSFASPLTDIYCQGNWICDITTGGIDEQANTIAAFLVPKDYYPPPAGGASTLPAELTDNAVAYVEVTRLP
;
A
#
# COMPACT_ATOMS: atom_id res chain seq x y z
N SER A 1 11.84 14.83 -2.30
CA SER A 1 11.96 15.71 -1.11
C SER A 1 10.86 16.75 -1.15
N PHE A 2 10.20 16.96 -0.02
CA PHE A 2 9.15 17.96 0.16
C PHE A 2 9.71 19.15 0.94
N GLY A 3 9.30 20.36 0.56
CA GLY A 3 9.72 21.58 1.20
C GLY A 3 10.09 22.67 0.20
N SER A 4 10.13 23.89 0.70
CA SER A 4 10.45 25.12 0.00
C SER A 4 11.40 25.97 0.85
N THR A 5 12.28 25.33 1.61
CA THR A 5 13.35 25.96 2.40
C THR A 5 14.65 25.16 2.28
N HIS A 6 15.74 25.70 2.84
CA HIS A 6 17.06 25.05 2.88
C HIS A 6 17.64 24.70 1.50
N GLY A 7 17.31 25.50 0.48
CA GLY A 7 17.73 25.34 -0.91
C GLY A 7 16.67 24.69 -1.80
N LEU A 8 15.61 24.09 -1.23
CA LEU A 8 14.51 23.51 -2.00
C LEU A 8 13.64 24.58 -2.68
N GLU A 9 13.64 25.82 -2.18
CA GLU A 9 13.00 26.96 -2.84
C GLU A 9 13.53 27.23 -4.26
N GLU A 10 14.75 26.79 -4.56
CA GLU A 10 15.36 26.95 -5.88
C GLU A 10 15.00 25.82 -6.85
N THR A 11 14.52 24.67 -6.34
CA THR A 11 14.27 23.46 -7.15
C THR A 11 13.30 23.74 -8.30
N ALA A 12 12.20 24.43 -8.03
CA ALA A 12 11.19 24.73 -9.05
C ALA A 12 11.77 25.62 -10.16
N ARG A 13 12.52 26.67 -9.79
CA ARG A 13 13.18 27.56 -10.76
C ARG A 13 14.16 26.79 -11.63
N ILE A 14 15.04 26.00 -11.02
CA ILE A 14 16.07 25.24 -11.73
C ILE A 14 15.43 24.21 -12.68
N ALA A 15 14.44 23.44 -12.21
CA ALA A 15 13.77 22.45 -13.05
C ALA A 15 13.12 23.05 -14.30
N ARG A 16 12.58 24.28 -14.19
CA ARG A 16 12.01 25.00 -15.35
C ARG A 16 13.06 25.43 -16.36
N GLU A 17 14.30 25.73 -15.94
CA GLU A 17 15.41 26.00 -16.86
C GLU A 17 15.75 24.79 -17.76
N PHE A 18 15.42 23.58 -17.29
CA PHE A 18 15.55 22.33 -18.03
C PHE A 18 14.24 21.86 -18.71
N ASN A 19 13.21 22.71 -18.76
CA ASN A 19 11.89 22.40 -19.31
C ASN A 19 11.16 21.22 -18.62
N HIS A 20 11.43 20.99 -17.34
CA HIS A 20 10.68 20.01 -16.55
C HIS A 20 9.43 20.63 -15.93
N LYS A 21 8.39 19.79 -15.77
CA LYS A 21 7.23 20.11 -14.93
C LYS A 21 7.58 19.88 -13.46
N VAL A 22 6.96 20.64 -12.57
CA VAL A 22 7.28 20.62 -11.14
C VAL A 22 6.02 20.52 -10.30
N ALA A 23 5.96 19.47 -9.46
CA ALA A 23 5.12 19.48 -8.27
C ALA A 23 5.98 19.97 -7.09
N ALA A 24 5.69 21.16 -6.58
CA ALA A 24 6.46 21.80 -5.51
C ALA A 24 5.72 21.71 -4.18
N GLY A 25 6.44 21.45 -3.09
CA GLY A 25 5.85 21.20 -1.78
C GLY A 25 6.16 22.26 -0.73
N ALA A 26 5.22 22.50 0.18
CA ALA A 26 5.47 23.16 1.46
C ALA A 26 5.52 22.09 2.55
N TRP A 27 6.63 21.99 3.28
CA TRP A 27 6.76 21.06 4.40
C TRP A 27 6.06 21.64 5.63
N LEU A 28 4.93 21.04 6.03
CA LEU A 28 4.15 21.51 7.16
C LEU A 28 4.41 20.63 8.39
N SER A 29 4.72 21.26 9.51
CA SER A 29 5.01 20.61 10.79
C SER A 29 4.23 21.27 11.94
N SER A 30 4.53 20.89 13.18
CA SER A 30 3.99 21.56 14.36
C SER A 30 4.59 22.96 14.61
N ASP A 31 5.68 23.34 13.92
CA ASP A 31 6.23 24.70 13.96
C ASP A 31 5.49 25.62 12.97
N LEU A 32 4.51 26.36 13.50
CA LEU A 32 3.69 27.28 12.71
C LEU A 32 4.48 28.44 12.09
N SER A 33 5.64 28.81 12.66
CA SER A 33 6.47 29.88 12.10
C SER A 33 7.24 29.37 10.89
N ALA A 34 7.76 28.15 10.96
CA ALA A 34 8.38 27.48 9.82
C ALA A 34 7.37 27.24 8.70
N ASN A 35 6.16 26.79 9.03
CA ASN A 35 5.07 26.59 8.06
C ASN A 35 4.73 27.88 7.29
N ALA A 36 4.74 29.04 7.96
CA ALA A 36 4.48 30.31 7.30
C ALA A 36 5.53 30.64 6.23
N LEU A 37 6.81 30.32 6.48
CA LEU A 37 7.89 30.52 5.52
C LEU A 37 7.77 29.54 4.33
N GLU A 38 7.51 28.27 4.61
CA GLU A 38 7.26 27.23 3.61
C GLU A 38 6.13 27.62 2.65
N MET A 39 4.99 28.07 3.20
CA MET A 39 3.85 28.53 2.42
C MET A 39 4.17 29.80 1.62
N GLN A 40 4.89 30.76 2.21
CA GLN A 40 5.29 31.98 1.51
C GLN A 40 6.14 31.65 0.28
N ASN A 41 7.11 30.74 0.42
CA ASN A 41 8.01 30.37 -0.66
C ASN A 41 7.28 29.59 -1.76
N LEU A 42 6.42 28.64 -1.40
CA LEU A 42 5.60 27.89 -2.35
C LEU A 42 4.68 28.82 -3.16
N ILE A 43 4.00 29.76 -2.48
CA ILE A 43 3.13 30.75 -3.15
C ILE A 43 3.94 31.63 -4.11
N ALA A 44 5.11 32.12 -3.67
CA ALA A 44 5.96 32.97 -4.50
C ALA A 44 6.45 32.22 -5.77
N ALA A 45 6.91 30.97 -5.62
CA ALA A 45 7.32 30.15 -6.75
C ALA A 45 6.17 29.92 -7.75
N ALA A 46 4.97 29.64 -7.23
CA ALA A 46 3.79 29.43 -8.07
C ALA A 46 3.33 30.70 -8.80
N GLN A 47 3.36 31.86 -8.14
CA GLN A 47 3.07 33.16 -8.77
C GLN A 47 4.08 33.53 -9.87
N ASN A 48 5.33 33.05 -9.75
CA ASN A 48 6.36 33.19 -10.78
C ASN A 48 6.21 32.19 -11.94
N GLY A 49 5.16 31.36 -11.94
CA GLY A 49 4.91 30.36 -12.98
C GLY A 49 5.90 29.18 -12.95
N GLN A 50 6.50 28.90 -11.80
CA GLN A 50 7.51 27.85 -11.62
C GLN A 50 6.91 26.51 -11.17
N VAL A 51 5.64 26.50 -10.77
CA VAL A 51 4.95 25.36 -10.16
C VAL A 51 3.80 24.93 -11.05
N ASP A 52 3.75 23.65 -11.42
CA ASP A 52 2.65 23.06 -12.18
C ASP A 52 1.61 22.40 -11.24
N ILE A 53 2.04 21.88 -10.09
CA ILE A 53 1.19 21.34 -9.01
C ILE A 53 1.74 21.79 -7.66
N ALA A 54 0.90 22.28 -6.76
CA ALA A 54 1.29 22.64 -5.40
C ALA A 54 0.90 21.55 -4.39
N ILE A 55 1.87 21.09 -3.60
CA ILE A 55 1.68 20.10 -2.53
C ILE A 55 1.75 20.82 -1.18
N VAL A 56 0.61 21.01 -0.54
CA VAL A 56 0.48 21.70 0.75
C VAL A 56 0.47 20.65 1.85
N GLY A 57 1.67 20.31 2.35
CA GLY A 57 1.86 19.25 3.34
C GLY A 57 2.14 17.87 2.74
N SER A 58 2.96 17.10 3.44
CA SER A 58 3.21 15.68 3.19
C SER A 58 3.12 14.93 4.51
N GLU A 59 2.23 13.93 4.60
CA GLU A 59 2.03 13.07 5.77
C GLU A 59 1.74 13.84 7.08
N VAL A 60 1.17 15.03 6.97
CA VAL A 60 0.90 15.95 8.08
C VAL A 60 -0.08 15.35 9.07
N LEU A 61 -1.14 14.72 8.56
CA LEU A 61 -2.18 14.08 9.36
C LEU A 61 -1.72 12.73 9.89
N LEU A 62 -0.99 11.95 9.09
CA LEU A 62 -0.37 10.70 9.55
C LEU A 62 0.51 10.93 10.78
N VAL A 63 1.42 11.91 10.71
CA VAL A 63 2.32 12.22 11.82
C VAL A 63 1.62 12.99 12.95
N GLY A 64 0.48 13.62 12.65
CA GLY A 64 -0.28 14.42 13.63
C GLY A 64 0.35 15.80 13.89
N TYR A 65 1.06 16.35 12.92
CA TYR A 65 1.64 17.70 13.02
C TYR A 65 0.59 18.81 13.05
N LEU A 66 -0.49 18.64 12.29
CA LEU A 66 -1.62 19.56 12.23
C LEU A 66 -2.94 18.80 12.35
N THR A 67 -3.98 19.49 12.79
CA THR A 67 -5.36 19.00 12.69
C THR A 67 -5.90 19.11 11.27
N GLU A 68 -6.95 18.35 10.94
CA GLU A 68 -7.64 18.43 9.64
C GLU A 68 -8.02 19.87 9.28
N GLY A 69 -8.59 20.62 10.23
CA GLY A 69 -8.99 22.02 10.03
C GLY A 69 -7.81 22.94 9.69
N GLN A 70 -6.67 22.77 10.37
CA GLN A 70 -5.47 23.56 10.08
C GLN A 70 -4.90 23.26 8.69
N LEU A 71 -4.91 21.99 8.26
CA LEU A 71 -4.47 21.62 6.92
C LEU A 71 -5.39 22.23 5.86
N LEU A 72 -6.70 22.17 6.06
CA LEU A 72 -7.69 22.81 5.18
C LEU A 72 -7.48 24.33 5.08
N ASP A 73 -7.13 24.99 6.18
CA ASP A 73 -6.82 26.43 6.18
C ASP A 73 -5.59 26.73 5.29
N TYR A 74 -4.52 25.94 5.36
CA TYR A 74 -3.35 26.11 4.48
C TYR A 74 -3.66 25.83 3.02
N ILE A 75 -4.45 24.79 2.71
CA ILE A 75 -4.90 24.51 1.34
C ILE A 75 -5.68 25.70 0.79
N ASN A 76 -6.66 26.22 1.56
CA ASN A 76 -7.44 27.38 1.17
C ASN A 76 -6.60 28.66 1.04
N GLN A 77 -5.61 28.86 1.90
CA GLN A 77 -4.65 29.96 1.78
C GLN A 77 -3.94 29.93 0.43
N PHE A 78 -3.43 28.77 0.01
CA PHE A 78 -2.78 28.62 -1.29
C PHE A 78 -3.75 28.90 -2.45
N LYS A 79 -4.94 28.29 -2.44
CA LYS A 79 -5.96 28.48 -3.50
C LYS A 79 -6.35 29.95 -3.67
N ASN A 80 -6.49 30.68 -2.56
CA ASN A 80 -6.82 32.10 -2.60
C ASN A 80 -5.68 32.96 -3.18
N ALA A 81 -4.42 32.58 -2.90
CA ALA A 81 -3.25 33.31 -3.38
C ALA A 81 -2.90 32.97 -4.85
N VAL A 82 -3.18 31.74 -5.29
CA VAL A 82 -2.75 31.20 -6.60
C VAL A 82 -3.86 30.33 -7.22
N PRO A 83 -5.01 30.89 -7.62
CA PRO A 83 -6.18 30.10 -8.07
C PRO A 83 -5.98 29.36 -9.40
N GLY A 84 -4.88 29.61 -10.13
CA GLY A 84 -4.59 29.01 -11.43
C GLY A 84 -3.68 27.77 -11.38
N VAL A 85 -3.15 27.40 -10.22
CA VAL A 85 -2.27 26.24 -10.04
C VAL A 85 -3.02 25.18 -9.22
N PRO A 86 -3.17 23.94 -9.73
CA PRO A 86 -3.79 22.85 -8.99
C PRO A 86 -3.10 22.60 -7.65
N VAL A 87 -3.88 22.44 -6.58
CA VAL A 87 -3.36 22.15 -5.24
C VAL A 87 -3.79 20.76 -4.74
N THR A 88 -2.90 20.12 -4.00
CA THR A 88 -3.12 18.87 -3.28
C THR A 88 -2.41 18.89 -1.92
N THR A 89 -2.67 17.91 -1.08
CA THR A 89 -1.75 17.45 -0.02
C THR A 89 -1.30 16.03 -0.37
N ALA A 90 -0.14 15.59 0.12
CA ALA A 90 0.28 14.19 0.02
C ALA A 90 0.08 13.50 1.38
N GLU A 91 -0.55 12.33 1.40
CA GLU A 91 -0.80 11.53 2.61
C GLU A 91 -0.82 10.04 2.20
N VAL A 92 -0.63 9.14 3.16
CA VAL A 92 -0.88 7.71 2.93
C VAL A 92 -2.34 7.47 2.58
N TYR A 93 -2.61 6.54 1.67
CA TYR A 93 -3.97 6.29 1.15
C TYR A 93 -5.02 6.10 2.26
N SER A 94 -4.68 5.37 3.32
CA SER A 94 -5.57 5.08 4.44
C SER A 94 -5.97 6.33 5.24
N VAL A 95 -5.05 7.31 5.36
CA VAL A 95 -5.34 8.61 5.98
C VAL A 95 -6.26 9.44 5.10
N LEU A 96 -6.07 9.45 3.78
CA LEU A 96 -6.98 10.16 2.88
C LEU A 96 -8.40 9.57 2.91
N LEU A 97 -8.53 8.24 2.91
CA LEU A 97 -9.83 7.56 3.00
C LEU A 97 -10.61 7.91 4.26
N SER A 98 -9.91 8.24 5.36
CA SER A 98 -10.53 8.67 6.63
C SER A 98 -10.79 10.17 6.72
N HIS A 99 -10.27 10.98 5.79
CA HIS A 99 -10.40 12.44 5.76
C HIS A 99 -11.01 12.94 4.43
N PRO A 100 -12.29 12.62 4.14
CA PRO A 100 -12.94 13.00 2.88
C PRO A 100 -13.05 14.52 2.67
N ALA A 101 -13.04 15.32 3.74
CA ALA A 101 -13.03 16.78 3.63
C ALA A 101 -11.73 17.30 2.99
N VAL A 102 -10.59 16.70 3.33
CA VAL A 102 -9.28 17.01 2.75
C VAL A 102 -9.23 16.62 1.28
N MET A 103 -9.67 15.41 0.93
CA MET A 103 -9.80 14.99 -0.47
C MET A 103 -10.73 15.93 -1.25
N SER A 104 -11.81 16.40 -0.64
CA SER A 104 -12.74 17.35 -1.27
C SER A 104 -12.11 18.72 -1.55
N ALA A 105 -11.21 19.21 -0.68
CA ALA A 105 -10.56 20.52 -0.83
C ALA A 105 -9.46 20.55 -1.91
N CYS A 106 -8.81 19.40 -2.15
CA CYS A 106 -7.78 19.25 -3.18
C CYS A 106 -8.37 19.21 -4.60
N ASP A 107 -7.60 19.66 -5.60
CA ASP A 107 -7.98 19.63 -7.02
C ASP A 107 -7.66 18.28 -7.69
N LEU A 108 -6.70 17.55 -7.12
CA LEU A 108 -6.25 16.20 -7.45
C LEU A 108 -5.83 15.50 -6.15
N ILE A 109 -5.71 14.17 -6.16
CA ILE A 109 -5.42 13.38 -4.95
C ILE A 109 -4.03 12.78 -5.06
N PHE A 110 -3.12 13.17 -4.16
CA PHE A 110 -1.77 12.60 -4.06
C PHE A 110 -1.75 11.58 -2.92
N ALA A 111 -1.69 10.30 -3.29
CA ALA A 111 -1.68 9.18 -2.34
C ALA A 111 -0.32 8.48 -2.31
N ASN A 112 0.23 8.31 -1.12
CA ASN A 112 1.43 7.52 -0.87
C ASN A 112 1.06 6.06 -0.63
N TYR A 113 1.81 5.14 -1.24
CA TYR A 113 1.66 3.70 -1.06
C TYR A 113 3.02 3.07 -0.80
N TYR A 114 3.16 2.35 0.31
CA TYR A 114 4.42 1.71 0.67
C TYR A 114 4.20 0.28 1.19
N PRO A 115 3.99 -0.68 0.28
CA PRO A 115 3.81 -2.09 0.67
C PRO A 115 4.95 -2.63 1.56
N TYR A 116 6.17 -2.10 1.41
CA TYR A 116 7.30 -2.42 2.28
C TYR A 116 7.01 -2.10 3.76
N TRP A 117 6.51 -0.90 4.06
CA TRP A 117 6.17 -0.50 5.45
C TRP A 117 4.97 -1.27 5.99
N GLU A 118 4.12 -1.78 5.09
CA GLU A 118 2.98 -2.65 5.41
C GLU A 118 3.38 -4.14 5.55
N GLY A 119 4.64 -4.47 5.34
CA GLY A 119 5.20 -5.81 5.50
C GLY A 119 4.72 -6.82 4.45
N ILE A 120 4.31 -6.34 3.28
CA ILE A 120 3.76 -7.14 2.19
C ILE A 120 4.90 -7.68 1.33
N ASP A 121 4.86 -8.97 0.97
CA ASP A 121 5.82 -9.59 0.06
C ASP A 121 5.88 -8.86 -1.30
N VAL A 122 7.07 -8.77 -1.89
CA VAL A 122 7.30 -8.01 -3.12
C VAL A 122 6.45 -8.51 -4.30
N ASN A 123 6.13 -9.81 -4.35
CA ASN A 123 5.30 -10.39 -5.41
C ASN A 123 3.84 -9.96 -5.32
N ASN A 124 3.42 -9.45 -4.16
CA ASN A 124 2.03 -9.04 -3.89
C ASN A 124 1.89 -7.52 -3.75
N ALA A 125 3.01 -6.80 -3.69
CA ALA A 125 3.05 -5.37 -3.44
C ALA A 125 2.26 -4.55 -4.47
N VAL A 126 2.38 -4.85 -5.77
CA VAL A 126 1.67 -4.09 -6.81
C VAL A 126 0.19 -4.47 -6.90
N ALA A 127 -0.18 -5.74 -6.63
CA ALA A 127 -1.57 -6.14 -6.49
C ALA A 127 -2.25 -5.39 -5.33
N HIS A 128 -1.55 -5.24 -4.21
CA HIS A 128 -2.02 -4.43 -3.10
C HIS A 128 -2.20 -2.96 -3.49
N ILE A 129 -1.19 -2.34 -4.14
CA ILE A 129 -1.30 -0.96 -4.65
C ILE A 129 -2.50 -0.82 -5.59
N HIS A 130 -2.68 -1.74 -6.54
CA HIS A 130 -3.82 -1.73 -7.47
C HIS A 130 -5.15 -1.71 -6.72
N ALA A 131 -5.35 -2.61 -5.75
CA ALA A 131 -6.57 -2.68 -4.97
C ALA A 131 -6.85 -1.37 -4.20
N GLN A 132 -5.86 -0.84 -3.49
CA GLN A 132 -6.01 0.41 -2.72
C GLN A 132 -6.23 1.62 -3.65
N HIS A 133 -5.55 1.65 -4.79
CA HIS A 133 -5.72 2.70 -5.79
C HIS A 133 -7.13 2.71 -6.38
N GLN A 134 -7.71 1.54 -6.68
CA GLN A 134 -9.09 1.45 -7.15
C GLN A 134 -10.10 1.93 -6.09
N GLU A 135 -9.87 1.65 -4.81
CA GLU A 135 -10.68 2.23 -3.73
C GLU A 135 -10.56 3.76 -3.67
N MET A 136 -9.33 4.27 -3.77
CA MET A 136 -9.07 5.71 -3.81
C MET A 136 -9.79 6.37 -4.99
N VAL A 137 -9.70 5.82 -6.20
CA VAL A 137 -10.40 6.31 -7.40
C VAL A 137 -11.92 6.32 -7.18
N ALA A 138 -12.48 5.27 -6.59
CA ALA A 138 -13.91 5.19 -6.29
C ALA A 138 -14.37 6.29 -5.31
N LYS A 139 -13.50 6.73 -4.38
CA LYS A 139 -13.81 7.78 -3.39
C LYS A 139 -13.32 9.18 -3.76
N ALA A 140 -12.49 9.32 -4.80
CA ALA A 140 -11.92 10.60 -5.23
C ALA A 140 -12.95 11.57 -5.84
N GLY A 141 -14.19 11.13 -6.08
CA GLY A 141 -15.25 11.98 -6.62
C GLY A 141 -14.97 12.44 -8.06
N GLY A 142 -14.28 11.61 -8.85
CA GLY A 142 -13.90 11.90 -10.24
C GLY A 142 -12.64 12.74 -10.40
N LYS A 143 -11.94 13.08 -9.30
CA LYS A 143 -10.61 13.69 -9.36
C LYS A 143 -9.55 12.67 -9.75
N GLU A 144 -8.51 13.12 -10.43
CA GLU A 144 -7.34 12.29 -10.71
C GLU A 144 -6.67 11.87 -9.40
N VAL A 145 -6.38 10.57 -9.28
CA VAL A 145 -5.58 10.01 -8.20
C VAL A 145 -4.19 9.73 -8.74
N VAL A 146 -3.19 10.36 -8.13
CA VAL A 146 -1.78 10.25 -8.48
C VAL A 146 -1.08 9.49 -7.36
N VAL A 147 -0.21 8.55 -7.72
CA VAL A 147 0.72 7.94 -6.77
C VAL A 147 1.82 8.95 -6.48
N SER A 148 1.72 9.67 -5.37
CA SER A 148 2.69 10.71 -5.02
C SER A 148 4.01 10.15 -4.52
N GLU A 149 3.98 8.97 -3.92
CA GLU A 149 5.17 8.25 -3.53
C GLU A 149 4.92 6.75 -3.52
N THR A 150 5.91 6.02 -4.01
CA THR A 150 6.07 4.59 -3.75
C THR A 150 7.51 4.19 -4.06
N GLY A 151 7.96 3.08 -3.49
CA GLY A 151 9.31 2.56 -3.69
C GLY A 151 9.54 1.26 -2.94
N TRP A 152 10.75 0.75 -3.04
CA TRP A 152 11.19 -0.41 -2.26
C TRP A 152 12.70 -0.32 -1.99
N PRO A 153 13.15 -0.42 -0.73
CA PRO A 153 14.54 -0.23 -0.37
C PRO A 153 15.42 -1.40 -0.85
N SER A 154 16.59 -1.09 -1.41
CA SER A 154 17.52 -2.09 -1.94
C SER A 154 18.39 -2.78 -0.88
N ALA A 155 18.32 -2.34 0.37
CA ALA A 155 18.99 -2.91 1.53
C ALA A 155 18.34 -2.39 2.82
N GLY A 156 18.57 -3.05 3.95
CA GLY A 156 17.99 -2.68 5.24
C GLY A 156 17.44 -3.90 5.99
N ASP A 157 16.54 -3.65 6.94
CA ASP A 157 15.90 -4.69 7.73
C ASP A 157 14.58 -5.15 7.09
N GLN A 158 14.23 -6.43 7.23
CA GLN A 158 12.94 -6.95 6.78
C GLN A 158 11.80 -6.48 7.69
N ILE A 159 10.65 -6.15 7.09
CA ILE A 159 9.39 -5.86 7.81
C ILE A 159 8.35 -6.87 7.34
N GLY A 160 7.77 -7.67 8.25
CA GLY A 160 6.84 -8.74 7.85
C GLY A 160 7.47 -9.64 6.78
N GLU A 161 6.83 -9.78 5.62
CA GLU A 161 7.34 -10.50 4.45
C GLU A 161 8.07 -9.59 3.45
N ALA A 162 8.14 -8.28 3.71
CA ALA A 162 8.82 -7.31 2.86
C ALA A 162 10.34 -7.35 3.07
N VAL A 163 11.02 -8.13 2.23
CA VAL A 163 12.49 -8.26 2.24
C VAL A 163 13.14 -7.14 1.40
N PRO A 164 13.98 -6.27 1.98
CA PRO A 164 14.77 -5.31 1.21
C PRO A 164 15.95 -5.99 0.52
N SER A 165 16.07 -5.80 -0.79
CA SER A 165 17.21 -6.27 -1.58
C SER A 165 17.27 -5.52 -2.90
N LEU A 166 18.43 -5.49 -3.55
CA LEU A 166 18.57 -4.89 -4.88
C LEU A 166 17.62 -5.57 -5.89
N GLU A 167 17.51 -6.89 -5.82
CA GLU A 167 16.61 -7.68 -6.66
C GLU A 167 15.14 -7.29 -6.45
N ASN A 168 14.68 -7.22 -5.19
CA ASN A 168 13.30 -6.84 -4.87
C ASN A 168 13.01 -5.38 -5.20
N SER A 169 13.97 -4.48 -5.00
CA SER A 169 13.83 -3.07 -5.37
C SER A 169 13.63 -2.89 -6.88
N CYS A 170 14.44 -3.58 -7.69
CA CYS A 170 14.30 -3.56 -9.14
C CYS A 170 13.01 -4.23 -9.61
N PHE A 171 12.69 -5.41 -9.06
CA PHE A 171 11.45 -6.11 -9.41
C PHE A 171 10.22 -5.26 -9.07
N PHE A 172 10.17 -4.68 -7.87
CA PHE A 172 9.07 -3.81 -7.44
C PHE A 172 8.89 -2.62 -8.40
N LEU A 173 9.97 -1.88 -8.71
CA LEU A 173 9.86 -0.71 -9.59
C LEU A 173 9.50 -1.09 -11.03
N LEU A 174 10.04 -2.17 -11.58
CA LEU A 174 9.67 -2.67 -12.90
C LEU A 174 8.19 -3.09 -12.95
N ASN A 175 7.72 -3.78 -11.91
CA ASN A 175 6.32 -4.18 -11.78
C ASN A 175 5.40 -2.96 -11.65
N PHE A 176 5.68 -2.06 -10.71
CA PHE A 176 4.90 -0.84 -10.47
C PHE A 176 4.79 0.03 -11.73
N ILE A 177 5.88 0.22 -12.47
CA ILE A 177 5.85 1.02 -13.70
C ILE A 177 5.09 0.30 -14.83
N SER A 178 5.16 -1.03 -14.88
CA SER A 178 4.33 -1.82 -15.82
C SER A 178 2.85 -1.64 -15.52
N TRP A 179 2.46 -1.74 -14.25
CA TRP A 179 1.12 -1.47 -13.75
C TRP A 179 0.68 -0.04 -14.08
N ALA A 180 1.47 0.96 -13.71
CA ALA A 180 1.10 2.37 -13.90
C ALA A 180 0.91 2.71 -15.38
N ARG A 181 1.69 2.10 -16.29
CA ARG A 181 1.49 2.24 -17.74
C ARG A 181 0.22 1.54 -18.23
N ALA A 182 -0.05 0.33 -17.75
CA ALA A 182 -1.22 -0.45 -18.15
C ALA A 182 -2.54 0.20 -17.68
N GLU A 183 -2.53 0.77 -16.48
CA GLU A 183 -3.68 1.41 -15.84
C GLU A 183 -3.76 2.93 -16.10
N GLU A 184 -2.81 3.49 -16.87
CA GLU A 184 -2.70 4.92 -17.17
C GLU A 184 -2.63 5.83 -15.91
N VAL A 185 -1.94 5.37 -14.86
CA VAL A 185 -1.81 6.07 -13.58
C VAL A 185 -0.60 7.02 -13.59
N SER A 186 -0.83 8.28 -13.22
CA SER A 186 0.24 9.27 -12.97
C SER A 186 0.97 8.95 -11.66
N TYR A 187 2.31 9.10 -11.63
CA TYR A 187 3.10 8.78 -10.45
C TYR A 187 4.40 9.60 -10.29
N PHE A 188 4.91 9.60 -9.05
CA PHE A 188 6.28 9.97 -8.70
C PHE A 188 6.95 8.78 -7.98
N ILE A 189 8.18 8.45 -8.39
CA ILE A 189 8.96 7.40 -7.74
C ILE A 189 9.72 7.98 -6.56
N PHE A 190 9.65 7.30 -5.42
CA PHE A 190 10.50 7.53 -4.27
C PHE A 190 11.63 6.46 -4.27
N GLU A 191 12.86 6.80 -4.65
CA GLU A 191 13.33 8.14 -5.04
C GLU A 191 14.46 8.11 -6.08
N ALA A 192 14.95 9.29 -6.47
CA ALA A 192 16.07 9.37 -7.42
C ALA A 192 17.35 8.78 -6.83
N PHE A 193 17.86 9.31 -5.72
CA PHE A 193 19.17 8.93 -5.18
C PHE A 193 19.06 8.37 -3.77
N ASP A 194 19.90 7.39 -3.45
CA ASP A 194 20.08 6.94 -2.06
C ASP A 194 20.48 8.10 -1.14
N GLU A 195 19.67 8.37 -0.11
CA GLU A 195 19.88 9.46 0.84
C GLU A 195 20.41 8.95 2.20
N SER A 196 21.74 8.85 2.35
CA SER A 196 22.36 8.21 3.53
C SER A 196 21.96 8.81 4.89
N TRP A 197 21.51 10.06 4.94
CA TRP A 197 21.14 10.74 6.18
C TRP A 197 19.81 10.20 6.76
N LYS A 198 18.92 9.62 5.93
CA LYS A 198 17.64 9.05 6.37
C LYS A 198 17.79 7.83 7.27
N ALA A 199 18.93 7.13 7.20
CA ALA A 199 19.20 5.99 8.06
C ALA A 199 19.13 6.32 9.57
N LEU A 200 19.32 7.60 9.94
CA LEU A 200 19.22 8.06 11.32
C LEU A 200 17.79 8.11 11.85
N TYR A 201 16.79 8.18 10.97
CA TYR A 201 15.39 8.42 11.30
C TYR A 201 14.46 7.27 10.91
N GLU A 202 14.81 6.54 9.84
CA GLU A 202 13.97 5.49 9.23
C GLU A 202 14.57 4.08 9.39
N GLY A 203 15.67 3.94 10.12
CA GLY A 203 16.44 2.69 10.18
C GLY A 203 17.32 2.47 8.94
N PRO A 204 18.09 1.37 8.87
CA PRO A 204 19.09 1.17 7.81
C PRO A 204 18.51 1.27 6.40
N GLN A 205 17.26 0.85 6.19
CA GLN A 205 16.53 0.95 4.92
C GLN A 205 16.37 2.37 4.39
N GLY A 206 16.31 3.39 5.26
CA GLY A 206 16.10 4.78 4.86
C GLY A 206 17.16 5.29 3.88
N ALA A 207 18.36 4.72 3.92
CA ALA A 207 19.45 5.11 3.03
C ALA A 207 19.41 4.49 1.62
N HIS A 208 18.41 3.68 1.28
CA HIS A 208 18.49 2.73 0.15
C HIS A 208 17.30 2.74 -0.82
N TRP A 209 16.53 3.82 -0.89
CA TRP A 209 15.33 3.94 -1.75
C TRP A 209 15.61 4.41 -3.18
N GLY A 210 16.83 4.84 -3.50
CA GLY A 210 17.17 5.45 -4.78
C GLY A 210 17.14 4.48 -5.95
N MET A 211 16.74 4.94 -7.13
CA MET A 211 17.06 4.28 -8.40
C MET A 211 18.56 4.37 -8.73
N TRP A 212 19.20 5.42 -8.26
CA TRP A 212 20.64 5.63 -8.28
C TRP A 212 21.23 5.50 -6.88
N TYR A 213 22.46 5.01 -6.81
CA TYR A 213 23.29 5.17 -5.62
C TYR A 213 23.58 6.65 -5.36
N LYS A 214 24.00 6.95 -4.13
CA LYS A 214 24.29 8.33 -3.69
C LYS A 214 25.37 9.06 -4.49
N ASP A 215 26.21 8.33 -5.21
CA ASP A 215 27.28 8.86 -6.05
C ASP A 215 26.85 9.06 -7.52
N GLY A 216 25.57 8.80 -7.82
CA GLY A 216 24.97 8.99 -9.15
C GLY A 216 25.15 7.80 -10.09
N ASN A 217 25.69 6.67 -9.63
CA ASN A 217 25.69 5.44 -10.41
C ASN A 217 24.29 4.80 -10.39
N LEU A 218 23.76 4.46 -11.57
CA LEU A 218 22.48 3.77 -11.67
C LEU A 218 22.61 2.36 -11.09
N LYS A 219 21.64 1.94 -10.28
CA LYS A 219 21.58 0.55 -9.79
C LYS A 219 21.36 -0.40 -10.98
N GLU A 220 22.07 -1.51 -11.00
CA GLU A 220 22.37 -2.30 -12.20
C GLU A 220 21.12 -2.74 -12.98
N CYS A 221 20.04 -3.11 -12.29
CA CYS A 221 18.79 -3.58 -12.89
C CYS A 221 17.76 -2.47 -13.19
N MET A 222 18.04 -1.22 -12.81
CA MET A 222 17.11 -0.10 -13.08
C MET A 222 17.16 0.37 -14.54
N GLU A 223 18.16 -0.05 -15.33
CA GLU A 223 18.27 0.32 -16.76
C GLU A 223 17.07 -0.18 -17.58
N ASP A 224 16.50 -1.32 -17.21
CA ASP A 224 15.37 -1.94 -17.91
C ASP A 224 14.12 -1.05 -17.92
N ILE A 225 13.90 -0.30 -16.83
CA ILE A 225 12.82 0.69 -16.71
C ILE A 225 12.97 1.78 -17.79
N PHE A 226 14.19 2.29 -17.99
CA PHE A 226 14.48 3.35 -18.98
C PHE A 226 14.47 2.83 -20.42
N LYS A 227 14.75 1.55 -20.63
CA LYS A 227 14.57 0.87 -21.92
C LYS A 227 13.09 0.64 -22.27
N GLY A 228 12.18 0.91 -21.33
CA GLY A 228 10.75 0.73 -21.55
C GLY A 228 10.28 -0.72 -21.42
N ILE A 229 11.09 -1.59 -20.80
CA ILE A 229 10.70 -2.97 -20.52
C ILE A 229 9.51 -2.96 -19.55
N THR A 230 8.59 -3.90 -19.73
CA THR A 230 7.44 -4.15 -18.86
C THR A 230 7.35 -5.64 -18.56
N ILE A 231 6.65 -5.99 -17.48
CA ILE A 231 6.24 -7.36 -17.18
C ILE A 231 4.74 -7.54 -17.41
N GLU A 232 4.30 -8.80 -17.41
CA GLU A 232 2.89 -9.17 -17.52
C GLU A 232 2.13 -8.84 -16.23
N ASP A 233 0.81 -8.73 -16.35
CA ASP A 233 -0.10 -8.43 -15.24
C ASP A 233 -0.01 -9.48 -14.13
N ASN A 234 0.39 -9.03 -12.94
CA ASN A 234 0.34 -9.79 -11.70
C ASN A 234 -0.36 -9.01 -10.58
N TRP A 235 -1.20 -8.02 -10.93
CA TRP A 235 -1.84 -7.10 -10.00
C TRP A 235 -3.37 -7.19 -10.02
N THR A 236 -3.97 -7.63 -11.14
CA THR A 236 -5.42 -7.85 -11.19
C THR A 236 -5.84 -9.19 -10.58
N CYS A 237 -4.88 -10.08 -10.34
CA CYS A 237 -5.08 -11.45 -9.86
C CYS A 237 -6.11 -12.27 -10.67
N ARG A 238 -6.15 -12.08 -12.00
CA ARG A 238 -7.09 -12.77 -12.90
C ARG A 238 -6.56 -14.09 -13.44
N GLU A 239 -5.25 -14.31 -13.36
CA GLU A 239 -4.66 -15.60 -13.73
C GLU A 239 -5.02 -16.66 -12.70
N MET A 240 -5.24 -17.89 -13.16
CA MET A 240 -5.54 -19.03 -12.30
C MET A 240 -4.22 -19.73 -11.95
N PRO A 241 -3.80 -19.76 -10.67
CA PRO A 241 -2.65 -20.57 -10.26
C PRO A 241 -2.87 -22.03 -10.69
N GLY A 242 -1.87 -22.64 -11.33
CA GLY A 242 -1.99 -24.01 -11.85
C GLY A 242 -2.84 -24.16 -13.12
N GLY A 243 -3.38 -23.07 -13.67
CA GLY A 243 -4.18 -23.07 -14.90
C GLY A 243 -5.58 -23.65 -14.70
N LEU A 244 -6.23 -24.06 -15.81
CA LEU A 244 -7.58 -24.65 -15.76
C LEU A 244 -7.56 -25.99 -15.01
N GLY A 245 -8.48 -26.15 -14.06
CA GLY A 245 -8.63 -27.36 -13.28
C GLY A 245 -9.85 -27.31 -12.37
N THR A 246 -9.95 -28.28 -11.45
CA THR A 246 -10.96 -28.24 -10.38
C THR A 246 -10.43 -27.34 -9.27
N PRO A 247 -11.22 -26.41 -8.71
CA PRO A 247 -10.79 -25.60 -7.58
C PRO A 247 -10.22 -26.44 -6.44
N GLU A 248 -9.06 -26.04 -5.93
CA GLU A 248 -8.38 -26.71 -4.82
C GLU A 248 -7.90 -25.70 -3.79
N ILE A 249 -7.84 -26.13 -2.53
CA ILE A 249 -7.26 -25.39 -1.40
C ILE A 249 -6.50 -26.37 -0.51
N GLU A 250 -5.32 -25.97 -0.08
CA GLU A 250 -4.48 -26.75 0.84
C GLU A 250 -3.80 -25.86 1.88
N PHE A 251 -3.42 -26.45 3.01
CA PHE A 251 -2.54 -25.79 3.97
C PHE A 251 -1.08 -26.07 3.59
N THR A 252 -0.29 -25.02 3.44
CA THR A 252 1.16 -25.09 3.18
C THR A 252 1.95 -24.99 4.48
N TYR A 253 1.40 -24.32 5.49
CA TYR A 253 1.93 -24.30 6.85
C TYR A 253 0.79 -24.28 7.87
N VAL A 254 0.79 -25.26 8.77
CA VAL A 254 -0.12 -25.33 9.92
C VAL A 254 0.70 -25.05 11.18
N PRO A 255 0.43 -23.95 11.90
CA PRO A 255 1.23 -23.58 13.06
C PRO A 255 1.10 -24.64 14.17
N PRO A 256 2.19 -25.02 14.87
CA PRO A 256 2.14 -25.95 15.98
C PRO A 256 1.09 -25.55 17.03
N TYR A 257 0.53 -26.54 17.74
CA TYR A 257 -0.37 -26.26 18.86
C TYR A 257 0.35 -25.38 19.91
N GLY A 258 -0.33 -24.34 20.40
CA GLY A 258 0.24 -23.35 21.30
C GLY A 258 1.08 -22.26 20.64
N SER A 259 1.29 -22.30 19.32
CA SER A 259 1.98 -21.24 18.58
C SER A 259 1.03 -20.07 18.23
N PHE A 260 1.63 -18.88 18.10
CA PHE A 260 1.02 -17.64 17.61
C PHE A 260 1.39 -17.35 16.14
N ASP A 261 2.04 -18.30 15.45
CA ASP A 261 2.36 -18.13 14.04
C ASP A 261 1.09 -18.16 13.19
N ASN A 262 1.13 -17.47 12.04
CA ASN A 262 0.03 -17.44 11.08
C ASN A 262 -0.16 -18.79 10.38
N LEU A 263 -1.41 -19.10 10.06
CA LEU A 263 -1.78 -20.18 9.14
C LEU A 263 -1.47 -19.76 7.70
N GLN A 264 -0.92 -20.67 6.89
CA GLN A 264 -0.68 -20.42 5.48
C GLN A 264 -1.28 -21.51 4.62
N GLY A 265 -1.71 -21.13 3.41
CA GLY A 265 -2.19 -22.08 2.43
C GLY A 265 -2.04 -21.60 1.00
N GLN A 266 -2.52 -22.44 0.11
CA GLN A 266 -2.47 -22.25 -1.34
C GLN A 266 -3.81 -22.60 -1.94
N VAL A 267 -4.24 -21.83 -2.94
CA VAL A 267 -5.37 -22.16 -3.81
C VAL A 267 -4.89 -22.40 -5.23
N TRP A 268 -5.60 -23.26 -5.95
CA TRP A 268 -5.32 -23.58 -7.33
C TRP A 268 -6.61 -23.54 -8.15
N HIS A 269 -6.45 -23.34 -9.46
CA HIS A 269 -7.50 -23.48 -10.47
C HIS A 269 -8.69 -22.52 -10.34
N VAL A 270 -8.49 -21.41 -9.64
CA VAL A 270 -9.44 -20.29 -9.56
C VAL A 270 -8.71 -18.96 -9.74
N PRO A 271 -9.34 -17.92 -10.31
CA PRO A 271 -8.79 -16.57 -10.29
C PRO A 271 -8.86 -16.01 -8.87
N PRO A 272 -7.74 -15.68 -8.20
CA PRO A 272 -7.77 -15.15 -6.84
C PRO A 272 -8.63 -13.88 -6.69
N ALA A 273 -8.77 -13.07 -7.75
CA ALA A 273 -9.62 -11.88 -7.78
C ALA A 273 -11.12 -12.12 -7.58
N ASP A 274 -11.59 -13.37 -7.71
CA ASP A 274 -13.01 -13.73 -7.61
C ASP A 274 -13.32 -14.55 -6.34
N TYR A 275 -12.30 -14.88 -5.55
CA TYR A 275 -12.43 -15.77 -4.38
C TYR A 275 -11.74 -15.20 -3.14
N LYS A 276 -12.11 -15.74 -1.98
CA LYS A 276 -11.50 -15.49 -0.67
C LYS A 276 -11.45 -16.80 0.14
N VAL A 277 -10.75 -16.80 1.27
CA VAL A 277 -10.71 -17.95 2.18
C VAL A 277 -11.44 -17.62 3.48
N ALA A 278 -12.46 -18.40 3.83
CA ALA A 278 -13.08 -18.34 5.15
C ALA A 278 -12.40 -19.35 6.08
N VAL A 279 -11.81 -18.87 7.18
CA VAL A 279 -11.06 -19.71 8.13
C VAL A 279 -11.83 -19.84 9.44
N TYR A 280 -11.88 -21.07 9.96
CA TYR A 280 -12.49 -21.40 11.24
C TYR A 280 -11.56 -22.27 12.07
N ILE A 281 -11.53 -22.02 13.36
CA ILE A 281 -10.78 -22.83 14.32
C ILE A 281 -11.70 -23.39 15.39
N ARG A 282 -11.35 -24.55 15.93
CA ARG A 282 -12.08 -25.20 17.02
C ARG A 282 -11.28 -25.17 18.30
N VAL A 283 -11.78 -24.46 19.30
CA VAL A 283 -11.18 -24.36 20.64
C VAL A 283 -12.11 -25.06 21.63
N GLY A 284 -11.60 -26.08 22.32
CA GLY A 284 -12.42 -26.95 23.17
C GLY A 284 -13.52 -27.63 22.34
N THR A 285 -14.78 -27.31 22.61
CA THR A 285 -15.94 -27.87 21.88
C THR A 285 -16.52 -26.94 20.82
N GLY A 286 -16.10 -25.67 20.77
CA GLY A 286 -16.72 -24.63 19.96
C GLY A 286 -15.85 -24.13 18.80
N TRP A 287 -16.52 -23.71 17.72
CA TRP A 287 -15.92 -23.11 16.53
C TRP A 287 -15.90 -21.58 16.60
N TRP A 288 -14.84 -21.00 16.06
CA TRP A 288 -14.57 -19.57 16.03
C TRP A 288 -14.11 -19.12 14.64
N THR A 289 -14.69 -18.03 14.13
CA THR A 289 -14.29 -17.43 12.85
C THR A 289 -12.97 -16.67 12.95
N LYS A 290 -12.16 -16.75 11.89
CA LYS A 290 -10.89 -16.05 11.72
C LYS A 290 -10.79 -15.32 10.37
N PRO A 291 -9.98 -14.24 10.29
CA PRO A 291 -9.20 -13.66 11.39
C PRO A 291 -10.06 -12.93 12.43
N SER A 292 -11.22 -12.39 12.06
CA SER A 292 -12.15 -11.78 13.03
C SER A 292 -13.61 -11.84 12.56
N PHE A 293 -14.55 -11.48 13.43
CA PHE A 293 -15.97 -11.35 13.01
C PHE A 293 -16.22 -10.12 12.14
N ALA A 294 -15.41 -9.07 12.29
CA ALA A 294 -15.54 -7.86 11.49
C ALA A 294 -15.03 -8.08 10.06
N SER A 295 -14.00 -8.90 9.91
CA SER A 295 -13.41 -9.29 8.62
C SER A 295 -13.22 -10.81 8.59
N PRO A 296 -14.26 -11.58 8.24
CA PRO A 296 -14.26 -13.05 8.35
C PRO A 296 -13.65 -13.77 7.14
N LEU A 297 -13.13 -13.01 6.18
CA LEU A 297 -12.51 -13.52 4.96
C LEU A 297 -11.04 -13.10 4.91
N THR A 298 -10.20 -14.05 4.51
CA THR A 298 -8.79 -13.87 4.21
C THR A 298 -8.59 -13.66 2.71
N ASP A 299 -7.77 -12.67 2.37
CA ASP A 299 -7.39 -12.38 0.99
C ASP A 299 -6.48 -13.46 0.41
N ILE A 300 -6.61 -13.66 -0.91
CA ILE A 300 -5.77 -14.57 -1.69
C ILE A 300 -4.89 -13.71 -2.58
N TYR A 301 -3.59 -13.93 -2.52
CA TYR A 301 -2.62 -13.27 -3.38
C TYR A 301 -2.69 -13.79 -4.82
N CYS A 302 -2.13 -13.05 -5.79
CA CYS A 302 -2.28 -13.41 -7.21
C CYS A 302 -1.66 -14.78 -7.56
N GLN A 303 -0.65 -15.24 -6.82
CA GLN A 303 -0.08 -16.58 -6.99
C GLN A 303 -0.89 -17.68 -6.28
N GLY A 304 -2.00 -17.35 -5.64
CA GLY A 304 -2.89 -18.27 -4.93
C GLY A 304 -2.51 -18.54 -3.48
N ASN A 305 -1.37 -18.05 -3.01
CA ASN A 305 -1.00 -18.16 -1.60
C ASN A 305 -1.85 -17.22 -0.74
N TRP A 306 -2.08 -17.61 0.51
CA TRP A 306 -2.86 -16.83 1.48
C TRP A 306 -2.34 -17.06 2.91
N ILE A 307 -2.51 -16.06 3.76
CA ILE A 307 -2.04 -16.05 5.14
C ILE A 307 -3.16 -15.57 6.06
N CYS A 308 -3.47 -16.31 7.12
CA CYS A 308 -4.48 -15.96 8.10
C CYS A 308 -3.90 -15.98 9.52
N ASP A 309 -4.01 -14.87 10.23
CA ASP A 309 -3.85 -14.88 11.68
C ASP A 309 -5.04 -15.61 12.30
N ILE A 310 -4.75 -16.72 12.97
CA ILE A 310 -5.76 -17.53 13.65
C ILE A 310 -5.75 -17.32 15.16
N THR A 311 -4.87 -16.46 15.70
CA THR A 311 -4.64 -16.24 17.13
C THR A 311 -5.07 -14.85 17.62
N THR A 312 -6.17 -14.35 17.06
CA THR A 312 -6.67 -12.99 17.26
C THR A 312 -7.43 -12.75 18.56
N GLY A 313 -7.65 -13.77 19.40
CA GLY A 313 -8.31 -13.59 20.69
C GLY A 313 -8.31 -14.81 21.63
N GLY A 314 -8.66 -14.54 22.89
CA GLY A 314 -8.90 -15.60 23.87
C GLY A 314 -7.71 -16.55 24.06
N ILE A 315 -7.94 -17.83 23.76
CA ILE A 315 -6.97 -18.94 23.85
C ILE A 315 -6.92 -19.70 22.51
N ASP A 316 -6.99 -18.96 21.40
CA ASP A 316 -7.02 -19.50 20.04
C ASP A 316 -5.81 -20.40 19.72
N GLU A 317 -4.65 -20.14 20.34
CA GLU A 317 -3.44 -20.96 20.18
C GLU A 317 -3.68 -22.42 20.58
N GLN A 318 -4.73 -22.67 21.39
CA GLN A 318 -5.18 -23.99 21.84
C GLN A 318 -6.22 -24.64 20.90
N ALA A 319 -6.46 -24.08 19.71
CA ALA A 319 -7.37 -24.73 18.77
C ALA A 319 -6.84 -26.09 18.29
N ASN A 320 -7.68 -27.12 18.33
CA ASN A 320 -7.30 -28.47 17.93
C ASN A 320 -7.66 -28.79 16.48
N THR A 321 -8.64 -28.11 15.89
CA THR A 321 -9.05 -28.31 14.50
C THR A 321 -9.10 -26.96 13.79
N ILE A 322 -8.64 -26.94 12.55
CA ILE A 322 -8.64 -25.76 11.67
C ILE A 322 -9.28 -26.18 10.35
N ALA A 323 -10.24 -25.39 9.86
CA ALA A 323 -10.87 -25.59 8.57
C ALA A 323 -10.77 -24.30 7.75
N ALA A 324 -10.51 -24.45 6.45
CA ALA A 324 -10.48 -23.34 5.49
C ALA A 324 -11.36 -23.68 4.29
N PHE A 325 -12.15 -22.70 3.86
CA PHE A 325 -13.12 -22.83 2.78
C PHE A 325 -12.80 -21.80 1.70
N LEU A 326 -12.60 -22.26 0.47
CA LEU A 326 -12.45 -21.41 -0.70
C LEU A 326 -13.84 -20.98 -1.18
N VAL A 327 -14.16 -19.70 -1.05
CA VAL A 327 -15.52 -19.17 -1.28
C VAL A 327 -15.49 -17.99 -2.26
N PRO A 328 -16.59 -17.72 -3.00
CA PRO A 328 -16.70 -16.51 -3.81
C PRO A 328 -16.48 -15.25 -2.96
N LYS A 329 -15.83 -14.23 -3.51
CA LYS A 329 -15.49 -13.01 -2.74
C LYS A 329 -16.70 -12.24 -2.20
N ASP A 330 -17.85 -12.34 -2.86
CA ASP A 330 -19.08 -11.64 -2.50
C ASP A 330 -19.93 -12.46 -1.50
N TYR A 331 -19.44 -13.63 -1.08
CA TYR A 331 -20.09 -14.45 -0.06
C TYR A 331 -19.78 -13.93 1.34
N TYR A 332 -20.79 -13.92 2.21
CA TYR A 332 -20.64 -13.51 3.61
C TYR A 332 -20.77 -14.75 4.52
N PRO A 333 -19.65 -15.37 4.92
CA PRO A 333 -19.68 -16.61 5.68
C PRO A 333 -20.29 -16.38 7.08
N PRO A 334 -21.16 -17.28 7.60
CA PRO A 334 -21.79 -17.06 8.90
C PRO A 334 -20.74 -17.07 10.03
N PRO A 335 -20.76 -16.08 10.95
CA PRO A 335 -19.80 -16.03 12.03
C PRO A 335 -20.06 -17.17 13.03
N ALA A 336 -18.99 -17.79 13.51
CA ALA A 336 -19.02 -18.79 14.57
C ALA A 336 -18.42 -18.18 15.85
N GLY A 337 -19.18 -18.16 16.93
CA GLY A 337 -18.76 -17.67 18.24
C GLY A 337 -18.99 -18.70 19.34
N GLY A 338 -18.21 -19.79 19.31
CA GLY A 338 -18.40 -20.94 20.20
C GLY A 338 -19.47 -21.91 19.71
N ALA A 339 -19.76 -21.94 18.41
CA ALA A 339 -20.75 -22.85 17.83
C ALA A 339 -20.32 -24.32 17.92
N SER A 340 -21.24 -25.24 18.22
CA SER A 340 -20.91 -26.67 18.36
C SER A 340 -20.56 -27.36 17.03
N THR A 341 -21.02 -26.79 15.92
CA THR A 341 -20.83 -27.27 14.54
C THR A 341 -20.67 -26.09 13.59
N LEU A 342 -19.95 -26.29 12.48
CA LEU A 342 -19.91 -25.31 11.40
C LEU A 342 -21.25 -25.27 10.64
N PRO A 343 -21.68 -24.10 10.14
CA PRO A 343 -22.86 -23.98 9.28
C PRO A 343 -22.72 -24.83 8.02
N ALA A 344 -23.75 -25.61 7.68
CA ALA A 344 -23.77 -26.43 6.44
C ALA A 344 -23.65 -25.57 5.17
N GLU A 345 -24.11 -24.31 5.23
CA GLU A 345 -24.02 -23.36 4.13
C GLU A 345 -22.58 -23.09 3.68
N LEU A 346 -21.58 -23.25 4.56
CA LEU A 346 -20.17 -23.12 4.18
C LEU A 346 -19.78 -24.13 3.11
N THR A 347 -20.15 -25.40 3.29
CA THR A 347 -19.88 -26.45 2.30
C THR A 347 -20.74 -26.31 1.05
N ASP A 348 -21.92 -25.69 1.15
CA ASP A 348 -22.80 -25.47 0.00
C ASP A 348 -22.28 -24.33 -0.92
N ASN A 349 -21.56 -23.36 -0.37
CA ASN A 349 -21.04 -22.20 -1.11
C ASN A 349 -19.54 -22.28 -1.42
N ALA A 350 -18.79 -23.12 -0.70
CA ALA A 350 -17.37 -23.33 -0.97
C ALA A 350 -17.17 -24.15 -2.25
N VAL A 351 -16.21 -23.76 -3.07
CA VAL A 351 -15.78 -24.52 -4.25
C VAL A 351 -14.71 -25.56 -3.90
N ALA A 352 -14.03 -25.39 -2.78
CA ALA A 352 -13.09 -26.34 -2.18
C ALA A 352 -12.96 -26.09 -0.68
N TYR A 353 -12.57 -27.10 0.10
CA TYR A 353 -12.25 -26.92 1.53
C TYR A 353 -11.19 -27.91 2.00
N VAL A 354 -10.50 -27.54 3.07
CA VAL A 354 -9.49 -28.37 3.73
C VAL A 354 -9.65 -28.26 5.24
N GLU A 355 -9.42 -29.36 5.96
CA GLU A 355 -9.46 -29.44 7.42
C GLU A 355 -8.24 -30.20 7.94
N VAL A 356 -7.69 -29.73 9.07
CA VAL A 356 -6.57 -30.37 9.75
C VAL A 356 -6.80 -30.39 11.26
N THR A 357 -6.33 -31.45 11.91
CA THR A 357 -6.28 -31.54 13.37
C THR A 357 -4.84 -31.38 13.85
N ARG A 358 -4.61 -30.44 14.76
CA ARG A 358 -3.33 -30.24 15.45
C ARG A 358 -3.23 -31.19 16.64
N LEU A 359 -2.03 -31.72 16.86
CA LEU A 359 -1.71 -32.50 18.05
C LEU A 359 -1.19 -31.56 19.15
N PRO A 360 -1.73 -31.63 20.39
CA PRO A 360 -1.26 -30.84 21.53
C PRO A 360 0.17 -31.09 21.98
#